data_AF-A0A3L6JG44-F1
#
_entry.id   AF-A0A3L6JG44-F1
#
_cell.length_a   1.000
_cell.length_b   1.000
_cell.length_c   1.000
_cell.angle_alpha   90.00
_cell.angle_beta   90.00
_cell.angle_gamma   90.00
#
_symmetry.space_group_name_H-M   'P 1'
#
loop_
_entity.id
_entity.type
_entity.pdbx_description
1 polymer ?
#
loop_
_entity_poly.entity_id
_entity_poly.type
_entity_poly.pdbx_seq_one_letter_code
_entity_poly.pdbx_strand_id
1 'polypeptide(L)'
;MALHKSMLVARADLKMAMKVSYVKYGLIAIVSLGPIMLVGLVFLIALLDPATAAATLTMMDPLLSPMLGILAIIPASLISANALVGEREQSTLEPLLCTPLTDRELLIGKALSSLIPAITLLLGSILITEISTIMILLYVGAEVVLFPGVASLFLLLTAGPTLILAIVSVMILISGRVKRVYEAYQTSGATVFIFVIPMMLPMVSMDASGNVDMNLVWLSNIVTFLVCLLLALITWALAIGRFNRDKMVSM
;
A
#
# COMPACT_ATOMS: atom_id res chain seq x y z
N MET A 1 24.40 13.85 6.17
CA MET A 1 24.65 14.27 4.77
C MET A 1 24.03 13.32 3.73
N ALA A 2 24.15 11.99 3.90
CA ALA A 2 23.58 11.00 2.96
C ALA A 2 22.05 11.10 2.76
N LEU A 3 21.28 11.23 3.84
CA LEU A 3 19.81 11.35 3.82
C LEU A 3 19.29 12.59 3.09
N HIS A 4 20.06 13.68 3.07
CA HIS A 4 19.68 14.92 2.38
C HIS A 4 19.75 14.77 0.85
N LYS A 5 20.76 14.03 0.37
CA LYS A 5 20.92 13.75 -1.07
C LYS A 5 19.84 12.78 -1.57
N SER A 6 19.56 11.72 -0.82
CA SER A 6 18.49 10.76 -1.18
C SER A 6 17.10 11.39 -1.19
N MET A 7 16.82 12.30 -0.25
CA MET A 7 15.54 13.03 -0.22
C MET A 7 15.38 14.01 -1.39
N LEU A 8 16.48 14.60 -1.87
CA LEU A 8 16.45 15.50 -3.03
C LEU A 8 16.12 14.75 -4.32
N VAL A 9 16.71 13.56 -4.50
CA VAL A 9 16.36 12.63 -5.59
C VAL A 9 14.90 12.23 -5.49
N ALA A 10 14.44 11.83 -4.29
CA ALA A 10 13.06 11.43 -4.08
C ALA A 10 12.05 12.53 -4.45
N ARG A 11 12.33 13.79 -4.09
CA ARG A 11 11.49 14.93 -4.45
C ARG A 11 11.50 15.24 -5.95
N ALA A 12 12.64 15.09 -6.61
CA ALA A 12 12.75 15.30 -8.05
C ALA A 12 11.95 14.25 -8.83
N ASP A 13 12.12 12.97 -8.51
CA ASP A 13 11.38 11.85 -9.10
C ASP A 13 9.88 12.01 -8.89
N LEU A 14 9.46 12.34 -7.66
CA LEU A 14 8.04 12.51 -7.33
C LEU A 14 7.42 13.68 -8.09
N LYS A 15 8.14 14.80 -8.23
CA LYS A 15 7.68 15.96 -9.01
C LYS A 15 7.56 15.63 -10.50
N MET A 16 8.41 14.76 -11.02
CA MET A 16 8.37 14.31 -12.42
C MET A 16 7.24 13.29 -12.64
N ALA A 17 7.05 12.35 -11.72
CA ALA A 17 5.93 11.40 -11.74
C ALA A 17 4.56 12.10 -11.67
N MET A 18 4.43 13.16 -10.86
CA MET A 18 3.17 13.94 -10.76
C MET A 18 2.85 14.79 -12.01
N LYS A 19 3.79 14.98 -12.94
CA LYS A 19 3.51 15.70 -14.20
C LYS A 19 2.80 14.84 -15.25
N VAL A 20 2.84 13.51 -15.11
CA VAL A 20 2.21 12.59 -16.07
C VAL A 20 0.73 12.42 -15.72
N SER A 21 -0.16 13.05 -16.49
CA SER A 21 -1.60 13.08 -16.22
C SER A 21 -2.24 11.69 -16.10
N TYR A 22 -1.86 10.74 -16.96
CA TYR A 22 -2.40 9.37 -16.93
C TYR A 22 -2.08 8.63 -15.62
N VAL A 23 -0.85 8.80 -15.12
CA VAL A 23 -0.43 8.23 -13.84
C VAL A 23 -1.18 8.89 -12.70
N LYS A 24 -1.31 10.22 -12.69
CA LYS A 24 -2.04 10.96 -11.65
C LYS A 24 -3.50 10.51 -11.53
N TYR A 25 -4.25 10.46 -12.62
CA TYR A 25 -5.67 10.08 -12.58
C TYR A 25 -5.88 8.59 -12.36
N GLY A 26 -5.04 7.73 -12.95
CA GLY A 26 -5.13 6.28 -12.72
C GLY A 26 -4.83 5.90 -11.28
N LEU A 27 -3.82 6.53 -10.67
CA LEU A 27 -3.44 6.26 -9.28
C LEU A 27 -4.52 6.72 -8.30
N ILE A 28 -5.08 7.91 -8.52
CA ILE A 28 -6.18 8.45 -7.70
C ILE A 28 -7.43 7.56 -7.83
N ALA A 29 -7.77 7.13 -9.05
CA ALA A 29 -8.95 6.29 -9.30
C ALA A 29 -8.86 4.92 -8.61
N ILE A 30 -7.70 4.28 -8.64
CA ILE A 30 -7.47 2.99 -7.98
C ILE A 30 -7.55 3.15 -6.46
N VAL A 31 -6.91 4.18 -5.91
CA VAL A 31 -6.89 4.44 -4.46
C VAL A 31 -8.27 4.79 -3.94
N SER A 32 -9.04 5.58 -4.69
CA SER A 32 -10.38 5.98 -4.28
C SER A 32 -11.37 4.82 -4.25
N LEU A 33 -11.11 3.73 -4.99
CA LEU A 33 -11.99 2.58 -5.05
C LEU A 33 -12.23 1.98 -3.66
N GLY A 34 -11.18 1.86 -2.83
CA GLY A 34 -11.30 1.30 -1.48
C GLY A 34 -12.24 2.09 -0.57
N PRO A 35 -11.98 3.39 -0.34
CA PRO A 35 -12.89 4.25 0.41
C PRO A 35 -14.29 4.31 -0.20
N ILE A 36 -14.43 4.46 -1.52
CA ILE A 36 -15.76 4.52 -2.17
C ILE A 36 -16.56 3.24 -1.91
N MET A 37 -15.92 2.08 -2.01
CA MET A 37 -16.56 0.80 -1.76
C MET A 37 -17.04 0.68 -0.31
N LEU A 38 -16.17 1.00 0.66
CA LEU A 38 -16.51 0.90 2.08
C LEU A 38 -17.57 1.92 2.50
N VAL A 39 -17.42 3.17 2.07
CA VAL A 39 -18.38 4.24 2.35
C VAL A 39 -19.74 3.94 1.71
N GLY A 40 -19.75 3.42 0.48
CA GLY A 40 -20.98 2.99 -0.20
C GLY A 40 -21.68 1.84 0.53
N LEU A 41 -20.90 0.89 1.06
CA LEU A 41 -21.43 -0.22 1.85
C LEU A 41 -21.98 0.25 3.21
N VAL A 42 -21.26 1.12 3.92
CA VAL A 42 -21.72 1.76 5.16
C VAL A 42 -23.02 2.51 4.91
N PHE A 43 -23.10 3.30 3.84
CA PHE A 43 -24.30 4.02 3.46
C PHE A 43 -25.49 3.08 3.24
N LEU A 44 -25.28 1.99 2.49
CA LEU A 44 -26.33 1.01 2.21
C LEU A 44 -26.82 0.30 3.49
N ILE A 45 -25.90 -0.10 4.37
CA ILE A 45 -26.23 -0.72 5.65
C ILE A 45 -27.02 0.24 6.54
N ALA A 46 -26.53 1.48 6.68
CA ALA A 46 -27.17 2.49 7.50
C ALA A 46 -28.59 2.82 6.99
N LEU A 47 -28.82 2.82 5.67
CA LEU A 47 -30.12 3.12 5.08
C LEU A 47 -31.13 1.96 5.22
N LEU A 48 -30.66 0.71 5.24
CA LEU A 48 -31.51 -0.46 5.35
C LEU A 48 -32.11 -0.61 6.75
N ASP A 49 -31.26 -0.53 7.78
CA ASP A 49 -31.68 -0.61 9.18
C ASP A 49 -30.70 0.13 10.09
N PRO A 50 -31.03 1.37 10.51
CA PRO A 50 -30.13 2.17 11.34
C PRO A 50 -29.96 1.62 12.76
N ALA A 51 -30.90 0.80 13.25
CA ALA A 51 -30.81 0.24 14.59
C ALA A 51 -29.76 -0.88 14.68
N THR A 52 -29.57 -1.65 13.60
CA THR A 52 -28.60 -2.76 13.54
C THR A 52 -27.33 -2.42 12.76
N ALA A 53 -27.25 -1.22 12.18
CA ALA A 53 -26.09 -0.76 11.40
C ALA A 53 -24.77 -0.85 12.19
N ALA A 54 -24.76 -0.39 13.44
CA ALA A 54 -23.55 -0.46 14.28
C ALA A 54 -23.07 -1.91 14.50
N ALA A 55 -23.98 -2.82 14.85
CA ALA A 55 -23.66 -4.23 15.07
C ALA A 55 -23.12 -4.89 13.79
N THR A 56 -23.82 -4.72 12.66
CA THR A 56 -23.41 -5.29 11.37
C THR A 56 -22.06 -4.76 10.91
N LEU A 57 -21.79 -3.47 11.06
CA LEU A 57 -20.48 -2.88 10.74
C LEU A 57 -19.35 -3.46 11.59
N THR A 58 -19.56 -3.63 12.90
CA THR A 58 -18.54 -4.26 13.76
C THR A 58 -18.26 -5.71 13.41
N MET A 59 -19.29 -6.46 12.98
CA MET A 59 -19.13 -7.85 12.55
C MET A 59 -18.45 -7.97 11.18
N MET A 60 -18.65 -7.01 10.28
CA MET A 60 -18.04 -7.02 8.95
C MET A 60 -16.66 -6.37 8.90
N ASP A 61 -16.27 -5.63 9.93
CA ASP A 61 -15.00 -4.88 9.99
C ASP A 61 -13.75 -5.73 9.69
N PRO A 62 -13.55 -6.92 10.31
CA PRO A 62 -12.35 -7.72 10.06
C PRO A 62 -12.27 -8.28 8.63
N LEU A 63 -13.42 -8.39 7.94
CA LEU A 63 -13.47 -8.82 6.54
C LEU A 63 -13.19 -7.68 5.56
N LEU A 64 -13.79 -6.53 5.82
CA LEU A 64 -13.85 -5.42 4.87
C LEU A 64 -12.67 -4.46 5.01
N SER A 65 -12.19 -4.22 6.23
CA SER A 65 -11.09 -3.28 6.48
C SER A 65 -9.75 -3.68 5.85
N PRO A 66 -9.35 -4.96 5.80
CA PRO A 66 -8.14 -5.34 5.09
C PRO A 66 -8.20 -5.04 3.58
N MET A 67 -9.40 -5.02 2.96
CA MET A 67 -9.54 -4.66 1.56
C MET A 67 -9.11 -3.22 1.27
N LEU A 68 -9.30 -2.29 2.23
CA LEU A 68 -8.82 -0.91 2.13
C LEU A 68 -7.31 -0.88 1.90
N GLY A 69 -6.55 -1.60 2.73
CA GLY A 69 -5.11 -1.60 2.63
C GLY A 69 -4.58 -2.40 1.43
N ILE A 70 -5.27 -3.46 0.99
CA ILE A 70 -4.97 -4.16 -0.28
C ILE A 70 -5.05 -3.19 -1.46
N LEU A 71 -6.11 -2.37 -1.53
CA LEU A 71 -6.28 -1.39 -2.61
C LEU A 71 -5.28 -0.23 -2.51
N ALA A 72 -4.84 0.11 -1.30
CA ALA A 72 -3.78 1.10 -1.08
C ALA A 72 -2.37 0.60 -1.46
N ILE A 73 -2.17 -0.72 -1.56
CA ILE A 73 -0.88 -1.33 -1.91
C ILE A 73 -0.60 -1.32 -3.43
N ILE A 74 -1.62 -1.50 -4.26
CA ILE A 74 -1.54 -1.48 -5.73
C ILE A 74 -0.79 -0.24 -6.28
N PRO A 75 -1.11 1.01 -5.87
CA PRO A 75 -0.39 2.18 -6.36
C PRO A 75 1.10 2.18 -5.95
N ALA A 76 1.45 1.57 -4.82
CA ALA A 76 2.84 1.49 -4.37
C ALA A 76 3.70 0.65 -5.33
N SER A 77 3.18 -0.49 -5.80
CA SER A 77 3.88 -1.32 -6.79
C SER A 77 3.98 -0.62 -8.14
N LEU A 78 2.92 0.11 -8.54
CA LEU A 78 2.87 0.85 -9.81
C LEU A 78 3.89 1.99 -9.85
N ILE A 79 3.96 2.80 -8.79
CA ILE A 79 4.92 3.90 -8.66
C ILE A 79 6.35 3.35 -8.61
N SER A 80 6.58 2.29 -7.83
CA SER A 80 7.90 1.69 -7.72
C SER A 80 8.38 1.04 -9.02
N ALA A 81 7.48 0.44 -9.81
CA ALA A 81 7.82 -0.13 -11.12
C ALA A 81 8.31 0.96 -12.10
N ASN A 82 7.57 2.07 -12.17
CA ASN A 82 7.90 3.18 -13.06
C ASN A 82 9.18 3.91 -12.66
N ALA A 83 9.47 4.02 -11.36
CA ALA A 83 10.61 4.80 -10.87
C ALA A 83 11.98 4.29 -11.36
N LEU A 84 12.10 3.00 -11.68
CA LEU A 84 13.35 2.43 -12.23
C LEU A 84 13.22 2.01 -13.69
N VAL A 85 12.13 1.33 -14.06
CA VAL A 85 11.97 0.83 -15.42
C VAL A 85 11.60 1.95 -16.39
N GLY A 86 10.83 2.95 -15.93
CA GLY A 86 10.49 4.12 -16.74
C GLY A 86 11.70 4.97 -17.09
N GLU A 87 12.65 5.14 -16.16
CA GLU A 87 13.92 5.83 -16.45
C GLU A 87 14.83 5.03 -17.39
N ARG A 88 14.73 3.69 -17.36
CA ARG A 88 15.40 2.84 -18.34
C ARG A 88 14.82 3.02 -19.73
N GLU A 89 13.49 2.99 -19.86
CA GLU A 89 12.81 3.20 -21.15
C GLU A 89 13.05 4.60 -21.72
N GLN A 90 13.24 5.60 -20.85
CA GLN A 90 13.52 6.98 -21.25
C GLN A 90 15.02 7.27 -21.47
N SER A 91 15.89 6.26 -21.36
CA SER A 91 17.36 6.40 -21.46
C SER A 91 17.96 7.44 -20.49
N THR A 92 17.32 7.68 -19.35
CA THR A 92 17.81 8.62 -18.33
C THR A 92 18.58 7.93 -17.20
N LEU A 93 18.65 6.60 -17.20
CA LEU A 93 19.43 5.83 -16.22
C LEU A 93 20.94 6.10 -16.31
N GLU A 94 21.50 6.23 -17.51
CA GLU A 94 22.94 6.47 -17.72
C GLU A 94 23.41 7.79 -17.08
N PRO A 95 22.78 8.95 -17.35
CA PRO A 95 23.14 10.19 -16.66
C PRO A 95 22.89 10.14 -15.15
N LEU A 96 21.90 9.37 -14.67
CA LEU A 96 21.65 9.20 -13.24
C LEU A 96 22.76 8.41 -12.54
N LEU A 97 23.30 7.37 -13.20
CA LEU A 97 24.42 6.58 -12.68
C LEU A 97 25.76 7.34 -12.71
N CYS A 98 25.88 8.37 -13.55
CA CYS A 98 27.04 9.27 -13.59
C CYS A 98 27.03 10.33 -12.47
N THR A 99 26.00 10.38 -11.63
CA THR A 99 25.94 11.32 -10.51
C THR A 99 26.87 10.89 -9.36
N PRO A 100 27.38 11.83 -8.53
CA PRO A 100 28.23 11.51 -7.38
C PRO A 100 27.41 10.98 -6.17
N LEU A 101 26.47 10.07 -6.45
CA LEU A 101 25.62 9.38 -5.48
C LEU A 101 26.15 7.96 -5.27
N THR A 102 26.14 7.49 -4.03
CA THR A 102 26.45 6.08 -3.76
C THR A 102 25.27 5.18 -4.12
N ASP A 103 25.55 3.93 -4.51
CA ASP A 103 24.55 2.92 -4.84
C ASP A 103 23.42 2.81 -3.80
N ARG A 104 23.79 2.89 -2.51
CA ARG A 104 22.84 2.84 -1.40
C ARG A 104 21.99 4.11 -1.28
N GLU A 105 22.58 5.29 -1.51
CA GLU A 105 21.84 6.56 -1.50
C GLU A 105 20.83 6.64 -2.64
N LEU A 106 21.19 6.10 -3.82
CA LEU A 106 20.29 6.02 -4.97
C LEU A 106 19.12 5.07 -4.70
N LEU A 107 19.40 3.85 -4.22
CA LEU A 107 18.36 2.88 -3.89
C LEU A 107 17.40 3.42 -2.82
N ILE A 108 17.92 4.01 -1.75
CA ILE A 108 17.10 4.60 -0.68
C ILE A 108 16.29 5.79 -1.22
N GLY A 109 16.87 6.63 -2.07
CA GLY A 109 16.17 7.74 -2.71
C GLY A 109 14.98 7.28 -3.54
N LYS A 110 15.14 6.22 -4.36
CA LYS A 110 14.05 5.65 -5.16
C LYS A 110 13.02 4.87 -4.35
N ALA A 111 13.46 4.18 -3.30
CA ALA A 111 12.53 3.56 -2.37
C ALA A 111 11.66 4.62 -1.67
N LEU A 112 12.26 5.73 -1.22
CA LEU A 112 11.52 6.82 -0.58
C LEU A 112 10.60 7.56 -1.56
N SER A 113 11.00 7.73 -2.83
CA SER A 113 10.19 8.41 -3.84
C SER A 113 8.86 7.70 -4.11
N SER A 114 8.83 6.37 -3.94
CA SER A 114 7.63 5.53 -4.08
C SER A 114 6.91 5.28 -2.75
N LEU A 115 7.64 5.15 -1.65
CA LEU A 115 7.08 4.87 -0.32
C LEU A 115 6.31 6.06 0.26
N ILE A 116 6.82 7.29 0.12
CA ILE A 116 6.14 8.50 0.62
C ILE A 116 4.75 8.67 0.02
N PRO A 117 4.56 8.68 -1.31
CA PRO A 117 3.23 8.83 -1.90
C PRO A 117 2.33 7.64 -1.56
N ALA A 118 2.85 6.41 -1.53
CA ALA A 118 2.07 5.23 -1.16
C ALA A 118 1.50 5.31 0.27
N ILE A 119 2.32 5.68 1.26
CA ILE A 119 1.85 5.86 2.64
C ILE A 119 0.86 7.01 2.73
N THR A 120 1.11 8.11 2.02
CA THR A 120 0.20 9.27 2.01
C THR A 120 -1.18 8.87 1.46
N LEU A 121 -1.22 8.04 0.43
CA LEU A 121 -2.46 7.53 -0.15
C LEU A 121 -3.17 6.57 0.81
N LEU A 122 -2.44 5.66 1.47
CA LEU A 122 -3.00 4.77 2.49
C LEU A 122 -3.63 5.56 3.65
N LEU A 123 -2.90 6.52 4.22
CA LEU A 123 -3.41 7.36 5.31
C LEU A 123 -4.58 8.23 4.86
N GLY A 124 -4.52 8.80 3.65
CA GLY A 124 -5.61 9.56 3.07
C GLY A 124 -6.88 8.72 2.91
N SER A 125 -6.75 7.48 2.44
CA SER A 125 -7.88 6.54 2.31
C SER A 125 -8.50 6.18 3.64
N ILE A 126 -7.69 5.96 4.69
CA ILE A 126 -8.19 5.70 6.04
C ILE A 126 -8.98 6.91 6.55
N LEU A 127 -8.40 8.11 6.46
CA LEU A 127 -9.05 9.34 6.95
C LEU A 127 -10.36 9.63 6.22
N ILE A 128 -10.39 9.49 4.90
CA ILE A 128 -11.62 9.70 4.11
C ILE A 128 -12.69 8.70 4.53
N THR A 129 -12.33 7.43 4.69
CA THR A 129 -13.28 6.37 5.07
C THR A 129 -13.86 6.65 6.45
N GLU A 130 -13.03 6.93 7.46
CA GLU A 130 -13.48 7.24 8.82
C GLU A 130 -14.40 8.47 8.87
N ILE A 131 -13.99 9.58 8.26
CA ILE A 131 -14.78 10.81 8.25
C ILE A 131 -16.11 10.57 7.56
N SER A 132 -16.13 9.88 6.42
CA SER A 132 -17.35 9.57 5.69
C SER A 132 -18.27 8.63 6.48
N THR A 133 -17.75 7.58 7.12
CA THR A 133 -18.54 6.67 7.96
C THR A 133 -19.21 7.43 9.10
N ILE A 134 -18.47 8.25 9.84
CA ILE A 134 -19.01 9.03 10.97
C ILE A 134 -20.11 9.98 10.49
N MET A 135 -19.88 10.70 9.38
CA MET A 135 -20.87 11.62 8.81
C MET A 135 -22.15 10.90 8.38
N ILE A 136 -22.05 9.71 7.81
CA ILE A 136 -23.20 8.90 7.41
C ILE A 136 -23.99 8.43 8.65
N LEU A 137 -23.31 7.86 9.64
CA LEU A 137 -23.96 7.33 10.85
C LEU A 137 -24.69 8.45 11.62
N LEU A 138 -24.05 9.62 11.75
CA LEU A 138 -24.67 10.80 12.35
C LEU A 138 -25.89 11.30 11.58
N TYR A 139 -25.84 11.28 10.24
CA TYR A 139 -26.97 11.70 9.41
C TYR A 139 -28.19 10.79 9.56
N VAL A 140 -27.98 9.48 9.67
CA VAL A 140 -29.06 8.51 9.81
C VAL A 140 -29.52 8.36 11.27
N GLY A 141 -28.76 8.90 12.23
CA GLY A 141 -29.08 8.79 13.65
C GLY A 141 -28.78 7.41 14.23
N ALA A 142 -27.90 6.64 13.58
CA ALA A 142 -27.40 5.36 14.08
C ALA A 142 -26.31 5.58 15.14
N GLU A 143 -26.03 4.55 15.95
CA GLU A 143 -24.91 4.60 16.89
C GLU A 143 -23.59 4.83 16.14
N VAL A 144 -22.81 5.80 16.61
CA VAL A 144 -21.53 6.14 16.00
C VAL A 144 -20.50 5.08 16.36
N VAL A 145 -20.03 4.36 15.34
CA VAL A 145 -18.99 3.34 15.45
C VAL A 145 -17.87 3.68 14.48
N LEU A 146 -16.63 3.38 14.89
CA LEU A 146 -15.45 3.48 14.02
C LEU A 146 -15.43 2.33 13.03
N PHE A 147 -15.33 2.65 11.75
CA PHE A 147 -15.24 1.68 10.67
C PHE A 147 -14.33 2.26 9.58
N PRO A 148 -13.09 1.78 9.45
CA PRO A 148 -12.42 0.69 10.19
C PRO A 148 -12.40 0.75 11.74
N GLY A 149 -12.65 -0.38 12.40
CA GLY A 149 -12.61 -0.50 13.86
C GLY A 149 -11.19 -0.35 14.44
N VAL A 150 -11.05 -0.23 15.77
CA VAL A 150 -9.74 -0.02 16.43
C VAL A 150 -8.73 -1.13 16.09
N ALA A 151 -9.17 -2.38 16.05
CA ALA A 151 -8.32 -3.52 15.69
C ALA A 151 -7.87 -3.44 14.22
N SER A 152 -8.77 -3.02 13.33
CA SER A 152 -8.50 -2.87 11.90
C SER A 152 -7.62 -1.65 11.59
N LEU A 153 -7.82 -0.53 12.31
CA LEU A 153 -6.92 0.62 12.26
C LEU A 153 -5.51 0.24 12.70
N PHE A 154 -5.37 -0.56 13.76
CA PHE A 154 -4.07 -1.10 14.16
C PHE A 154 -3.42 -1.86 13.00
N LEU A 155 -4.16 -2.75 12.33
CA LEU A 155 -3.65 -3.48 11.17
C LEU A 155 -3.27 -2.55 10.01
N LEU A 156 -4.12 -1.59 9.65
CA LEU A 156 -3.88 -0.68 8.54
C LEU A 156 -2.69 0.25 8.79
N LEU A 157 -2.51 0.73 10.03
CA LEU A 157 -1.43 1.63 10.41
C LEU A 157 -0.09 0.91 10.62
N THR A 158 -0.10 -0.38 10.95
CA THR A 158 1.12 -1.17 11.20
C THR A 158 1.46 -2.06 10.01
N ALA A 159 0.59 -3.01 9.65
CA ALA A 159 0.81 -3.93 8.55
C ALA A 159 0.83 -3.21 7.19
N GLY A 160 -0.03 -2.21 6.99
CA GLY A 160 -0.10 -1.43 5.74
C GLY A 160 1.25 -0.83 5.32
N PRO A 161 1.89 0.03 6.14
CA PRO A 161 3.20 0.59 5.83
C PRO A 161 4.31 -0.47 5.67
N THR A 162 4.29 -1.54 6.47
CA THR A 162 5.29 -2.62 6.33
C THR A 162 5.16 -3.37 5.01
N LEU A 163 3.93 -3.63 4.54
CA LEU A 163 3.68 -4.26 3.24
C LEU A 163 4.07 -3.34 2.08
N ILE A 164 3.77 -2.04 2.18
CA ILE A 164 4.23 -1.05 1.19
C ILE A 164 5.75 -1.10 1.07
N LEU A 165 6.47 -1.14 2.19
CA LEU A 165 7.93 -1.25 2.18
C LEU A 165 8.40 -2.56 1.53
N ALA A 166 7.77 -3.69 1.87
CA ALA A 166 8.12 -4.98 1.29
C ALA A 166 7.95 -4.99 -0.23
N ILE A 167 6.84 -4.43 -0.72
CA ILE A 167 6.51 -4.39 -2.14
C ILE A 167 7.45 -3.46 -2.89
N VAL A 168 7.72 -2.25 -2.37
CA VAL A 168 8.71 -1.35 -2.97
C VAL A 168 10.07 -2.05 -3.06
N SER A 169 10.48 -2.79 -2.03
CA SER A 169 11.75 -3.53 -2.01
C SER A 169 11.81 -4.61 -3.10
N VAL A 170 10.74 -5.39 -3.26
CA VAL A 170 10.65 -6.42 -4.30
C VAL A 170 10.60 -5.81 -5.69
N MET A 171 9.88 -4.70 -5.88
CA MET A 171 9.79 -4.03 -7.16
C MET A 171 11.12 -3.41 -7.60
N ILE A 172 11.94 -2.94 -6.66
CA ILE A 172 13.33 -2.54 -6.95
C ILE A 172 14.16 -3.74 -7.43
N LEU A 173 14.01 -4.92 -6.81
CA LEU A 173 14.71 -6.13 -7.25
C LEU A 173 14.25 -6.62 -8.64
N ILE A 174 12.95 -6.53 -8.93
CA ILE A 174 12.36 -6.95 -10.22
C ILE A 174 12.75 -5.97 -11.32
N SER A 175 12.70 -4.66 -11.07
CA SER A 175 13.05 -3.63 -12.06
C SER A 175 14.49 -3.76 -12.57
N GLY A 176 15.40 -4.30 -11.75
CA GLY A 176 16.75 -4.65 -12.19
C GLY A 176 16.81 -5.70 -13.31
N ARG A 177 15.77 -6.52 -13.50
CA ARG A 177 15.74 -7.63 -14.47
C ARG A 177 14.83 -7.39 -15.68
N VAL A 178 14.03 -6.34 -15.65
CA VAL A 178 12.99 -6.07 -16.65
C VAL A 178 13.39 -4.89 -17.53
N LYS A 179 13.13 -5.00 -18.84
CA LYS A 179 13.47 -3.96 -19.82
C LYS A 179 12.30 -3.04 -20.16
N ARG A 180 11.06 -3.53 -20.08
CA ARG A 180 9.86 -2.75 -20.41
C ARG A 180 8.93 -2.53 -19.23
N VAL A 181 8.31 -1.36 -19.16
CA VAL A 181 7.37 -0.97 -18.10
C VAL A 181 6.16 -1.90 -18.06
N TYR A 182 5.69 -2.38 -19.22
CA TYR A 182 4.59 -3.35 -19.29
C TYR A 182 4.90 -4.70 -18.61
N GLU A 183 6.11 -5.22 -18.79
CA GLU A 183 6.55 -6.47 -18.15
C GLU A 183 6.68 -6.27 -16.62
N ALA A 184 7.10 -5.08 -16.21
CA ALA A 184 7.19 -4.70 -14.80
C ALA A 184 5.80 -4.62 -14.15
N TYR A 185 4.79 -4.13 -14.88
CA TYR A 185 3.41 -4.14 -14.39
C TYR A 185 2.83 -5.54 -14.23
N GLN A 186 3.06 -6.45 -15.19
CA GLN A 186 2.55 -7.82 -15.09
C GLN A 186 3.18 -8.59 -13.92
N THR A 187 4.49 -8.44 -13.73
CA THR A 187 5.21 -9.01 -12.57
C THR A 187 4.84 -8.31 -11.26
N SER A 188 4.50 -7.02 -11.30
CA SER A 188 3.94 -6.31 -10.14
C SER A 188 2.63 -6.93 -9.67
N GLY A 189 1.73 -7.32 -10.60
CA GLY A 189 0.46 -7.94 -10.26
C GLY A 189 0.63 -9.28 -9.53
N ALA A 190 1.56 -10.11 -10.01
CA ALA A 190 1.91 -11.38 -9.34
C ALA A 190 2.52 -11.15 -7.95
N THR A 191 3.37 -10.13 -7.83
CA THR A 191 3.97 -9.74 -6.55
C THR A 191 2.88 -9.30 -5.57
N VAL A 192 2.02 -8.36 -5.96
CA VAL A 192 0.89 -7.88 -5.15
C VAL A 192 0.04 -9.07 -4.67
N PHE A 193 -0.28 -10.02 -5.54
CA PHE A 193 -1.09 -11.19 -5.15
C PHE A 193 -0.48 -12.00 -4.00
N ILE A 194 0.84 -12.22 -4.00
CA ILE A 194 1.54 -12.93 -2.90
C ILE A 194 1.46 -12.14 -1.60
N PHE A 195 1.62 -10.81 -1.66
CA PHE A 195 1.59 -9.94 -0.49
C PHE A 195 0.18 -9.62 0.03
N VAL A 196 -0.86 -9.94 -0.75
CA VAL A 196 -2.27 -9.85 -0.30
C VAL A 196 -2.62 -10.98 0.66
N ILE A 197 -2.02 -12.17 0.51
CA ILE A 197 -2.38 -13.35 1.30
C ILE A 197 -2.29 -13.10 2.82
N PRO A 198 -1.19 -12.53 3.37
CA PRO A 198 -1.12 -12.23 4.81
C PRO A 198 -2.23 -11.28 5.26
N MET A 199 -2.60 -10.32 4.40
CA MET A 199 -3.61 -9.31 4.70
C MET A 199 -5.03 -9.89 4.79
N MET A 200 -5.25 -11.10 4.26
CA MET A 200 -6.52 -11.81 4.33
C MET A 200 -6.65 -12.70 5.58
N LEU A 201 -5.58 -12.87 6.38
CA LEU A 201 -5.62 -13.67 7.61
C LEU A 201 -6.70 -13.23 8.62
N PRO A 202 -7.00 -11.93 8.80
CA PRO A 202 -8.09 -11.50 9.67
C PRO A 202 -9.46 -12.04 9.26
N MET A 203 -9.66 -12.49 8.01
CA MET A 203 -10.92 -13.12 7.61
C MET A 203 -11.20 -14.45 8.30
N VAL A 204 -10.17 -15.08 8.86
CA VAL A 204 -10.29 -16.36 9.58
C VAL A 204 -10.92 -16.15 10.97
N SER A 205 -11.06 -14.91 11.45
CA SER A 205 -11.66 -14.62 12.76
C SER A 205 -13.19 -14.74 12.80
N MET A 206 -13.84 -15.05 11.67
CA MET A 206 -15.28 -15.33 11.63
C MET A 206 -15.54 -16.83 11.77
N ASP A 207 -16.31 -17.19 12.79
CA ASP A 207 -16.79 -18.56 12.95
C ASP A 207 -17.91 -18.88 11.95
N ALA A 208 -18.18 -20.18 11.74
CA ALA A 208 -19.22 -20.67 10.83
C ALA A 208 -20.65 -20.19 11.21
N SER A 209 -20.85 -19.71 12.45
CA SER A 209 -22.09 -19.08 12.91
C SER A 209 -22.19 -17.59 12.58
N GLY A 210 -21.17 -17.01 11.92
CA GLY A 210 -21.12 -15.59 11.54
C GLY A 210 -20.73 -14.64 12.67
N ASN A 211 -20.38 -15.14 13.86
CA ASN A 211 -19.89 -14.33 14.96
C ASN A 211 -18.39 -14.06 14.85
N VAL A 212 -18.00 -12.85 15.25
CA VAL A 212 -16.59 -12.42 15.28
C VAL A 212 -16.11 -12.42 16.71
N ASP A 213 -15.14 -13.29 17.00
CA ASP A 213 -14.44 -13.25 18.27
C ASP A 213 -13.34 -12.17 18.25
N MET A 214 -13.52 -11.12 19.04
CA MET A 214 -12.59 -9.99 19.08
C MET A 214 -11.16 -10.43 19.49
N ASN A 215 -11.02 -11.42 20.38
CA ASN A 215 -9.70 -11.96 20.75
C ASN A 215 -8.98 -12.60 19.56
N LEU A 216 -9.72 -13.31 18.69
CA LEU A 216 -9.20 -13.90 17.47
C LEU A 216 -8.81 -12.83 16.45
N VAL A 217 -9.60 -11.75 16.31
CA VAL A 217 -9.27 -10.60 15.45
C VAL A 217 -7.95 -9.96 15.86
N TRP A 218 -7.75 -9.71 17.16
CA TRP A 218 -6.48 -9.13 17.64
C TRP A 218 -5.30 -10.07 17.39
N LEU A 219 -5.47 -11.37 17.65
CA LEU A 219 -4.44 -12.37 17.38
C LEU A 219 -4.09 -12.42 15.89
N SER A 220 -5.09 -12.48 15.00
CA SER A 220 -4.87 -12.50 13.55
C SER A 220 -4.18 -11.22 13.07
N ASN A 221 -4.52 -10.06 13.63
CA ASN A 221 -3.91 -8.79 13.25
C ASN A 221 -2.45 -8.72 13.68
N ILE A 222 -2.13 -9.20 14.89
CA ILE A 222 -0.74 -9.27 15.38
C ILE A 222 0.07 -10.25 14.53
N VAL A 223 -0.46 -11.44 14.24
CA VAL A 223 0.21 -12.42 13.38
C VAL A 223 0.42 -11.85 11.98
N THR A 224 -0.58 -11.18 11.42
CA THR A 224 -0.48 -10.51 10.11
C THR A 224 0.64 -9.48 10.12
N PHE A 225 0.68 -8.61 11.13
CA PHE A 225 1.75 -7.63 11.29
C PHE A 225 3.13 -8.30 11.39
N LEU A 226 3.29 -9.36 12.18
CA LEU A 226 4.57 -10.07 12.31
C LEU A 226 5.02 -10.68 10.99
N VAL A 227 4.10 -11.31 10.24
CA VAL A 227 4.39 -11.87 8.91
C VAL A 227 4.80 -10.76 7.94
N CYS A 228 4.06 -9.65 7.91
CA CYS A 228 4.37 -8.50 7.05
C CYS A 228 5.71 -7.87 7.39
N LEU A 229 6.03 -7.75 8.68
CA LEU A 229 7.30 -7.25 9.17
C LEU A 229 8.46 -8.18 8.78
N LEU A 230 8.30 -9.50 8.95
CA LEU A 230 9.31 -10.48 8.51
C LEU A 230 9.55 -10.39 7.01
N LEU A 231 8.48 -10.33 6.21
CA LEU A 231 8.58 -10.16 4.76
C LEU A 231 9.29 -8.86 4.38
N ALA A 232 8.94 -7.74 5.03
CA ALA A 232 9.58 -6.44 4.82
C ALA A 232 11.07 -6.48 5.15
N LEU A 233 11.47 -7.11 6.26
CA LEU A 233 12.87 -7.27 6.63
C LEU A 233 13.64 -8.14 5.64
N ILE A 234 13.09 -9.29 5.25
CA ILE A 234 13.72 -10.21 4.30
C ILE A 234 13.91 -9.54 2.94
N THR A 235 12.85 -8.92 2.42
CA THR A 235 12.87 -8.25 1.11
C THR A 235 13.80 -7.05 1.10
N TRP A 236 13.83 -6.25 2.16
CA TRP A 236 14.76 -5.14 2.31
C TRP A 236 16.22 -5.60 2.41
N ALA A 237 16.48 -6.65 3.18
CA ALA A 237 17.82 -7.24 3.28
C ALA A 237 18.31 -7.80 1.93
N LEU A 238 17.42 -8.46 1.18
CA LEU A 238 17.70 -8.93 -0.18
C LEU A 238 17.94 -7.77 -1.15
N ALA A 239 17.17 -6.69 -1.03
CA ALA A 239 17.33 -5.49 -1.84
C ALA A 239 18.72 -4.86 -1.65
N ILE A 240 19.17 -4.69 -0.40
CA ILE A 240 20.50 -4.16 -0.09
C ILE A 240 21.61 -5.13 -0.56
N GLY A 241 21.44 -6.43 -0.35
CA GLY A 241 22.47 -7.43 -0.65
C GLY A 241 22.64 -7.73 -2.14
N ARG A 242 21.59 -7.58 -2.96
CA ARG A 242 21.65 -7.85 -4.41
C ARG A 242 21.80 -6.61 -5.28
N PHE A 243 21.71 -5.41 -4.72
CA PHE A 243 21.89 -4.19 -5.50
C PHE A 243 23.36 -4.05 -5.91
N ASN A 244 23.62 -4.20 -7.21
CA ASN A 244 24.96 -4.08 -7.77
C ASN A 244 24.86 -3.30 -9.09
N ARG A 245 25.42 -2.08 -9.12
CA ARG A 245 25.28 -1.11 -10.21
C ARG A 245 25.68 -1.68 -11.57
N ASP A 246 26.73 -2.50 -11.62
CA ASP A 246 27.34 -2.98 -12.85
C ASP A 246 26.40 -3.95 -13.60
N LYS A 247 25.54 -4.67 -12.86
CA LYS A 247 24.56 -5.60 -13.42
C LYS A 247 23.34 -4.90 -14.03
N MET A 248 23.07 -3.65 -13.66
CA MET A 248 21.96 -2.87 -14.20
C MET A 248 22.32 -2.17 -15.51
N VAL A 249 23.61 -1.92 -15.75
CA VAL A 249 24.13 -1.32 -17.00
C VAL A 249 24.36 -2.40 -18.07
N SER A 250 24.70 -3.63 -17.67
CA SER A 250 25.04 -4.71 -18.61
C SER A 250 23.86 -5.55 -19.13
N MET A 251 22.60 -5.21 -18.79
CA MET A 251 21.39 -5.91 -19.25
C MET A 251 20.62 -5.08 -20.27
#